data_AF-A0A1F3B632-F1
#
_entry.id   AF-A0A1F3B632-F1
#
_cell.length_a   1.000
_cell.length_b   1.000
_cell.length_c   1.000
_cell.angle_alpha   90.00
_cell.angle_beta   90.00
_cell.angle_gamma   90.00
#
_symmetry.space_group_name_H-M   'P 1'
#
loop_
_entity.id
_entity.type
_entity.pdbx_description
1 polymer ?
#
loop_
_entity_poly.entity_id
_entity_poly.type
_entity_poly.pdbx_seq_one_letter_code
_entity_poly.pdbx_strand_id
1 'polypeptide(L)'
;MFEWLSMARILHVIAAVFMAAPLYMLIVVGERGAFGRRIDAAMDGYMERIVSGQPRRCYAYVAVLFFTGLALLILTGQGLAPVVTNWTVALKVVLTLAVLGIITYVHMVLQPQVNHLVASAGTEDVAVKVWPLRSLRKRLAAVCLFLVLTIVLLGIRLVVPYSAATLLLFLILAALFAWRAFRVPVPWGFG
;
A
#
# COMPACT_ATOMS: atom_id res chain seq x y z
N MET A 1 15.98 -17.12 -23.23
CA MET A 1 16.37 -16.47 -21.95
C MET A 1 16.05 -14.98 -21.93
N PHE A 2 16.37 -14.23 -22.99
CA PHE A 2 16.09 -12.79 -23.09
C PHE A 2 14.58 -12.43 -22.99
N GLU A 3 13.70 -13.20 -23.64
CA GLU A 3 12.24 -12.96 -23.58
C GLU A 3 11.66 -13.14 -22.18
N TRP A 4 12.05 -14.21 -21.46
CA TRP A 4 11.59 -14.46 -20.08
C TRP A 4 12.04 -13.37 -19.10
N LEU A 5 13.25 -12.85 -19.27
CA LEU A 5 13.76 -11.74 -18.46
C LEU A 5 12.96 -10.45 -18.71
N SER A 6 12.69 -10.14 -19.98
CA SER A 6 11.89 -8.96 -20.36
C SER A 6 10.46 -9.08 -19.84
N MET A 7 9.83 -10.25 -19.97
CA MET A 7 8.49 -10.50 -19.46
C MET A 7 8.43 -10.36 -17.92
N ALA A 8 9.40 -10.92 -17.20
CA ALA A 8 9.48 -10.76 -15.74
C ALA A 8 9.64 -9.29 -15.33
N ARG A 9 10.45 -8.51 -16.05
CA ARG A 9 10.61 -7.06 -15.78
C ARG A 9 9.31 -6.30 -16.01
N ILE A 10 8.66 -6.52 -17.15
CA ILE A 10 7.40 -5.85 -17.51
C ILE A 10 6.34 -6.17 -16.44
N LEU A 11 6.17 -7.44 -16.10
CA LEU A 11 5.20 -7.87 -15.10
C LEU A 11 5.51 -7.28 -13.71
N HIS A 12 6.79 -7.22 -13.32
CA HIS A 12 7.22 -6.61 -12.07
C HIS A 12 6.89 -5.12 -12.02
N VAL A 13 7.17 -4.37 -13.09
CA VAL A 13 6.88 -2.93 -13.18
C VAL A 13 5.37 -2.69 -13.17
N ILE A 14 4.59 -3.45 -13.94
CA ILE A 14 3.13 -3.33 -13.97
C ILE A 14 2.54 -3.58 -12.56
N ALA A 15 2.98 -4.64 -11.88
CA ALA A 15 2.52 -4.92 -10.52
C ALA A 15 2.91 -3.81 -9.53
N ALA A 16 4.08 -3.20 -9.68
CA ALA A 16 4.52 -2.07 -8.86
C ALA A 16 3.63 -0.83 -9.08
N VAL A 17 3.22 -0.56 -10.32
CA VAL A 17 2.30 0.55 -10.64
C VAL A 17 0.92 0.31 -10.03
N PHE A 18 0.38 -0.90 -10.13
CA PHE A 18 -0.92 -1.24 -9.54
C PHE A 18 -0.93 -1.28 -8.00
N MET A 19 0.25 -1.37 -7.37
CA MET A 19 0.40 -1.16 -5.92
C MET A 19 0.17 0.29 -5.45
N ALA A 20 -0.18 1.22 -6.35
CA ALA A 20 -0.74 2.52 -5.99
C ALA A 20 -2.15 2.44 -5.36
N ALA A 21 -2.75 1.25 -5.26
CA ALA A 21 -4.05 1.01 -4.61
C ALA A 21 -4.26 1.71 -3.24
N PRO A 22 -3.28 1.79 -2.31
CA PRO A 22 -3.44 2.50 -1.05
C PRO A 22 -3.74 4.00 -1.23
N LEU A 23 -3.22 4.64 -2.28
CA LEU A 23 -3.50 6.06 -2.58
C LEU A 23 -4.99 6.26 -2.88
N TYR A 24 -5.56 5.44 -3.78
CA TYR A 24 -6.97 5.52 -4.13
C TYR A 24 -7.88 5.29 -2.92
N MET A 25 -7.48 4.42 -1.99
CA MET A 25 -8.22 4.23 -0.75
C MET A 25 -8.16 5.42 0.19
N LEU A 26 -7.01 6.10 0.30
CA LEU A 26 -6.89 7.32 1.08
C LEU A 26 -7.78 8.42 0.53
N ILE A 27 -7.89 8.54 -0.80
CA ILE A 27 -8.79 9.49 -1.46
C ILE A 27 -10.25 9.17 -1.12
N VAL A 28 -10.71 7.93 -1.36
CA VAL A 28 -12.10 7.52 -1.08
C VAL A 28 -12.48 7.74 0.40
N VAL A 29 -11.58 7.41 1.33
CA VAL A 29 -11.80 7.62 2.77
C VAL A 29 -11.70 9.10 3.16
N GLY A 30 -10.97 9.92 2.41
CA GLY A 30 -10.93 11.37 2.55
C GLY A 30 -12.25 12.02 2.16
N GLU A 31 -12.78 11.67 0.99
CA GLU A 31 -14.07 12.14 0.48
C GLU A 31 -15.25 11.75 1.39
N ARG A 32 -15.13 10.61 2.08
CA ARG A 32 -16.10 10.22 3.11
C ARG A 32 -16.32 11.31 4.17
N GLY A 33 -15.28 12.07 4.51
CA GLY A 33 -15.37 13.17 5.47
C GLY A 33 -16.37 14.27 5.06
N ALA A 34 -16.67 14.40 3.76
CA ALA A 34 -17.66 15.34 3.24
C ALA A 34 -19.10 14.98 3.62
N PHE A 35 -19.40 13.69 3.89
CA PHE A 35 -20.74 13.23 4.27
C PHE A 35 -21.08 13.40 5.76
N GLY A 36 -20.17 14.00 6.54
CA GLY A 36 -20.39 14.28 7.96
C GLY A 36 -20.07 13.09 8.90
N ARG A 37 -20.36 13.28 10.20
CA ARG A 37 -19.99 12.33 11.28
C ARG A 37 -21.04 11.25 11.55
N ARG A 38 -22.24 11.35 10.97
CA ARG A 38 -23.31 10.37 11.18
C ARG A 38 -23.00 9.07 10.44
N ILE A 39 -23.24 7.94 11.09
CA ILE A 39 -23.15 6.61 10.46
C ILE A 39 -24.50 6.33 9.81
N ASP A 40 -24.55 6.38 8.48
CA ASP A 40 -25.66 5.90 7.68
C ASP A 40 -25.36 4.47 7.24
N ALA A 41 -26.21 3.51 7.58
CA ALA A 41 -25.95 2.09 7.32
C ALA A 41 -25.84 1.75 5.82
N ALA A 42 -26.61 2.42 4.96
CA ALA A 42 -26.61 2.17 3.52
C ALA A 42 -25.33 2.74 2.88
N MET A 43 -25.02 4.00 3.17
CA MET A 43 -23.84 4.69 2.64
C MET A 43 -22.54 4.10 3.22
N ASP A 44 -22.46 3.88 4.54
CA ASP A 44 -21.29 3.29 5.18
C ASP A 44 -21.08 1.85 4.76
N GLY A 45 -22.15 1.06 4.64
CA GLY A 45 -22.06 -0.31 4.14
C GLY A 45 -21.49 -0.36 2.72
N TYR A 46 -21.89 0.57 1.84
CA TYR A 46 -21.33 0.67 0.50
C TYR A 46 -19.85 1.05 0.50
N MET A 47 -19.46 2.10 1.23
CA MET A 47 -18.05 2.52 1.32
C MET A 47 -17.16 1.43 1.92
N GLU A 48 -17.64 0.74 2.98
CA GLU A 48 -16.89 -0.35 3.60
C GLU A 48 -16.71 -1.56 2.66
N ARG A 49 -17.69 -1.86 1.80
CA ARG A 49 -17.53 -2.89 0.74
C ARG A 49 -16.43 -2.52 -0.26
N ILE A 50 -16.36 -1.26 -0.67
CA ILE A 50 -15.29 -0.78 -1.56
C ILE A 50 -13.91 -0.91 -0.88
N VAL A 51 -13.80 -0.43 0.36
CA VAL A 51 -12.53 -0.41 1.09
C VAL A 51 -12.05 -1.82 1.46
N SER A 52 -12.96 -2.70 1.86
CA SER A 52 -12.65 -4.08 2.26
C SER A 52 -12.19 -4.97 1.10
N GLY A 53 -12.52 -4.61 -0.15
CA GLY A 53 -12.09 -5.36 -1.35
C GLY A 53 -10.62 -5.13 -1.73
N GLN A 54 -10.00 -4.03 -1.29
CA GLN A 54 -8.66 -3.65 -1.72
C GLN A 54 -7.51 -4.49 -1.15
N PRO A 55 -7.49 -4.88 0.14
CA PRO A 55 -6.45 -5.74 0.67
C PRO A 55 -6.22 -7.00 -0.17
N ARG A 56 -7.28 -7.61 -0.70
CA ARG A 56 -7.21 -8.77 -1.61
C ARG A 56 -6.43 -8.48 -2.89
N ARG A 57 -6.65 -7.29 -3.48
CA ARG A 57 -5.93 -6.85 -4.69
C ARG A 57 -4.45 -6.58 -4.37
N CYS A 58 -4.17 -5.91 -3.25
CA CYS A 58 -2.79 -5.68 -2.81
C CYS A 58 -2.03 -7.00 -2.56
N TYR A 59 -2.69 -8.03 -2.00
CA TYR A 59 -2.08 -9.36 -1.87
C TYR A 59 -1.65 -9.95 -3.22
N ALA A 60 -2.54 -9.89 -4.22
CA ALA A 60 -2.22 -10.39 -5.55
C ALA A 60 -1.02 -9.66 -6.16
N TYR A 61 -0.98 -8.33 -6.07
CA TYR A 61 0.14 -7.55 -6.60
C TYR A 61 1.44 -7.76 -5.82
N VAL A 62 1.40 -7.88 -4.49
CA VAL A 62 2.57 -8.21 -3.66
C VAL A 62 3.11 -9.60 -4.02
N ALA A 63 2.23 -10.58 -4.22
CA ALA A 63 2.64 -11.91 -4.67
C ALA A 63 3.33 -11.86 -6.03
N VAL A 64 2.74 -11.16 -7.01
CA VAL A 64 3.36 -10.97 -8.33
C VAL A 64 4.72 -10.29 -8.20
N LEU A 65 4.84 -9.22 -7.41
CA LEU A 65 6.12 -8.52 -7.16
C LEU A 65 7.17 -9.43 -6.54
N PHE A 66 6.78 -10.26 -5.57
CA PHE A 66 7.67 -11.19 -4.90
C PHE A 66 8.19 -12.25 -5.88
N PHE A 67 7.30 -12.94 -6.60
CA PHE A 67 7.69 -13.99 -7.54
C PHE A 67 8.47 -13.45 -8.73
N THR A 68 8.05 -12.33 -9.30
CA THR A 68 8.80 -11.70 -10.41
C THR A 68 10.15 -11.17 -9.94
N GLY A 69 10.24 -10.62 -8.73
CA GLY A 69 11.52 -10.19 -8.14
C GLY A 69 12.50 -11.36 -7.96
N LEU A 70 12.00 -12.50 -7.45
CA LEU A 70 12.79 -13.72 -7.33
C LEU A 70 13.22 -14.25 -8.71
N ALA A 71 12.30 -14.28 -9.67
CA ALA A 71 12.60 -14.68 -11.04
C ALA A 71 13.69 -13.80 -11.68
N LEU A 72 13.66 -12.48 -11.45
CA LEU A 72 14.70 -11.57 -11.95
C LEU A 72 16.09 -11.89 -11.38
N LEU A 73 16.18 -12.23 -10.09
CA LEU A 73 17.45 -12.60 -9.46
C LEU A 73 18.02 -13.92 -10.02
N ILE A 74 17.15 -14.90 -10.25
CA ILE A 74 17.54 -16.20 -10.81
C ILE A 74 17.94 -16.05 -12.29
N LEU A 75 17.11 -15.37 -13.10
CA LEU A 75 17.32 -15.21 -14.54
C LEU A 75 18.52 -14.32 -14.89
N THR A 76 18.97 -13.47 -13.98
CA THR A 76 20.21 -12.67 -14.14
C THR A 76 21.46 -13.39 -13.66
N GLY A 77 21.34 -14.63 -13.17
CA GLY A 77 22.47 -15.43 -12.69
C GLY A 77 23.03 -15.00 -11.33
N GLN A 78 22.40 -14.03 -10.66
CA GLN A 78 22.85 -13.54 -9.36
C GLN A 78 22.42 -14.47 -8.20
N GLY A 79 21.40 -15.31 -8.44
CA GLY A 79 20.86 -16.20 -7.41
C GLY A 79 20.29 -15.42 -6.22
N LEU A 80 20.30 -16.02 -5.03
CA LEU A 80 19.76 -15.40 -3.81
C LEU A 80 20.79 -14.58 -3.02
N ALA A 81 22.07 -14.60 -3.40
CA ALA A 81 23.12 -13.90 -2.68
C ALA A 81 22.85 -12.39 -2.49
N PRO A 82 22.36 -11.64 -3.50
CA PRO A 82 22.08 -10.21 -3.35
C PRO A 82 21.06 -9.87 -2.27
N VAL A 83 20.20 -10.82 -1.87
CA VAL A 83 19.20 -10.61 -0.81
C VAL A 83 19.86 -10.31 0.53
N VAL A 84 21.08 -10.81 0.76
CA VAL A 84 21.85 -10.58 2.00
C VAL A 84 23.08 -9.71 1.77
N THR A 85 23.70 -9.75 0.59
CA THR A 85 24.93 -9.00 0.31
C THR A 85 24.68 -7.57 -0.18
N ASN A 86 23.53 -7.30 -0.80
CA ASN A 86 23.19 -5.98 -1.31
C ASN A 86 22.11 -5.34 -0.43
N TRP A 87 22.49 -4.29 0.31
CA TRP A 87 21.58 -3.59 1.22
C TRP A 87 20.32 -3.04 0.53
N THR A 88 20.39 -2.66 -0.76
CA THR A 88 19.23 -2.14 -1.50
C THR A 88 18.21 -3.25 -1.77
N VAL A 89 18.68 -4.44 -2.15
CA VAL A 89 17.82 -5.61 -2.37
C VAL A 89 17.28 -6.12 -1.03
N ALA A 90 18.15 -6.23 -0.01
CA ALA A 90 17.76 -6.63 1.34
C ALA A 90 16.64 -5.73 1.88
N LEU A 91 16.83 -4.41 1.80
CA LEU A 91 15.83 -3.44 2.26
C LEU A 91 14.51 -3.57 1.48
N LYS A 92 14.55 -3.78 0.16
CA LYS A 92 13.31 -4.03 -0.62
C LYS A 92 12.56 -5.26 -0.13
N VAL A 93 13.26 -6.36 0.18
CA VAL A 93 12.62 -7.58 0.70
C VAL A 93 11.98 -7.30 2.07
N VAL A 94 12.73 -6.69 2.99
CA VAL A 94 12.21 -6.33 4.32
C VAL A 94 10.97 -5.44 4.24
N LEU A 95 11.01 -4.39 3.40
CA LEU A 95 9.88 -3.50 3.21
C LEU A 95 8.68 -4.20 2.55
N THR A 96 8.92 -5.12 1.63
CA THR A 96 7.86 -5.92 1.00
C THR A 96 7.17 -6.82 2.03
N LEU A 97 7.94 -7.45 2.92
CA LEU A 97 7.41 -8.23 4.04
C LEU A 97 6.64 -7.36 5.03
N ALA A 98 7.12 -6.15 5.31
CA ALA A 98 6.40 -5.19 6.16
C ALA A 98 5.04 -4.80 5.53
N VAL A 99 5.00 -4.51 4.23
CA VAL A 99 3.76 -4.26 3.49
C VAL A 99 2.81 -5.45 3.58
N LEU A 100 3.32 -6.67 3.34
CA LEU A 100 2.54 -7.91 3.47
C LEU A 100 1.95 -8.06 4.89
N GLY A 101 2.75 -7.79 5.92
CA GLY A 101 2.32 -7.81 7.32
C GLY A 101 1.22 -6.80 7.61
N ILE A 102 1.36 -5.55 7.15
CA ILE A 102 0.33 -4.50 7.30
C ILE A 102 -0.97 -4.91 6.63
N ILE A 103 -0.91 -5.40 5.38
CA ILE A 103 -2.10 -5.84 4.64
C ILE A 103 -2.79 -6.99 5.37
N THR A 104 -2.00 -7.93 5.91
CA THR A 104 -2.51 -9.08 6.67
C THR A 104 -3.22 -8.66 7.94
N TYR A 105 -2.60 -7.79 8.72
CA TYR A 105 -3.22 -7.24 9.93
C TYR A 105 -4.52 -6.50 9.61
N VAL A 106 -4.52 -5.64 8.58
CA VAL A 106 -5.73 -4.90 8.18
C VAL A 106 -6.85 -5.84 7.75
N HIS A 107 -6.55 -6.88 6.97
CA HIS A 107 -7.57 -7.78 6.44
C HIS A 107 -8.12 -8.75 7.49
N MET A 108 -7.25 -9.32 8.35
CA MET A 108 -7.62 -10.39 9.28
C MET A 108 -8.11 -9.87 10.64
N VAL A 109 -7.63 -8.69 11.07
CA VAL A 109 -7.93 -8.16 12.40
C VAL A 109 -8.82 -6.93 12.29
N LEU A 110 -8.38 -5.92 11.54
CA LEU A 110 -9.04 -4.61 11.55
C LEU A 110 -10.36 -4.61 10.78
N GLN A 111 -10.40 -5.25 9.61
CA GLN A 111 -11.59 -5.27 8.75
C GLN A 111 -12.78 -6.01 9.38
N PRO A 112 -12.63 -7.19 10.00
CA PRO A 112 -13.73 -7.88 10.67
C PRO A 112 -14.31 -7.08 11.84
N GLN A 113 -13.45 -6.42 12.62
CA GLN A 113 -13.89 -5.57 13.74
C GLN A 113 -14.73 -4.38 13.25
N VAL A 114 -14.30 -3.71 12.18
CA VAL A 114 -15.08 -2.62 11.57
C VAL A 114 -16.41 -3.14 11.02
N ASN A 115 -16.41 -4.27 10.30
CA ASN A 115 -17.63 -4.84 9.72
C ASN A 115 -18.66 -5.22 10.81
N HIS A 116 -18.21 -5.83 11.91
CA HIS A 116 -19.09 -6.20 13.03
C HIS A 116 -19.76 -4.96 13.65
N LEU A 117 -18.99 -3.90 13.90
CA LEU A 117 -19.53 -2.66 14.48
C LEU A 117 -20.44 -1.90 13.52
N VAL A 118 -20.13 -1.88 12.21
CA VAL A 118 -20.99 -1.24 11.21
C VAL A 118 -22.28 -2.03 11.00
N ALA A 119 -22.26 -3.36 11.14
CA ALA A 119 -23.47 -4.18 11.10
C ALA A 119 -24.42 -3.91 12.28
N SER A 120 -23.90 -3.46 13.42
CA SER A 120 -24.70 -3.04 14.58
C SER A 120 -25.10 -1.55 14.54
N ALA A 121 -24.97 -0.87 13.40
CA ALA A 121 -25.32 0.55 13.25
C ALA A 121 -26.79 0.81 13.58
N GLY A 122 -27.07 1.81 14.42
CA GLY A 122 -28.41 2.14 14.93
C GLY A 122 -28.47 2.38 16.44
N THR A 123 -27.41 2.03 17.17
CA THR A 123 -27.23 2.37 18.59
C THR A 123 -26.27 3.55 18.74
N GLU A 124 -26.55 4.49 19.64
CA GLU A 124 -25.86 5.80 19.73
C GLU A 124 -24.35 5.69 19.99
N ASP A 125 -23.85 4.56 20.52
CA ASP A 125 -22.45 4.36 20.89
C ASP A 125 -21.55 3.77 19.79
N VAL A 126 -22.11 3.33 18.66
CA VAL A 126 -21.33 2.62 17.62
C VAL A 126 -20.35 3.56 16.92
N ALA A 127 -20.73 4.82 16.71
CA ALA A 127 -19.89 5.79 16.04
C ALA A 127 -18.57 6.04 16.80
N VAL A 128 -18.64 6.08 18.13
CA VAL A 128 -17.47 6.28 19.00
C VAL A 128 -16.48 5.12 18.90
N LYS A 129 -16.98 3.88 18.76
CA LYS A 129 -16.15 2.68 18.68
C LYS A 129 -15.56 2.44 17.29
N VAL A 130 -16.28 2.81 16.22
CA VAL A 130 -15.85 2.58 14.83
C VAL A 130 -14.77 3.58 14.38
N TRP A 131 -14.87 4.83 14.83
CA TRP A 131 -13.97 5.90 14.41
C TRP A 131 -12.48 5.64 14.66
N PRO A 132 -12.02 5.17 15.85
CA PRO A 132 -10.61 4.89 16.08
C PRO A 132 -10.09 3.77 15.16
N LEU A 133 -10.88 2.73 14.90
CA LEU A 133 -10.49 1.63 14.00
C LEU A 133 -10.36 2.11 12.55
N ARG A 134 -11.30 2.94 12.07
CA ARG A 134 -11.23 3.55 10.74
C ARG A 134 -10.02 4.49 10.61
N SER A 135 -9.72 5.25 11.66
CA SER A 135 -8.54 6.14 11.71
C SER A 135 -7.23 5.34 11.67
N LEU A 136 -7.14 4.24 12.43
CA LEU A 136 -6.00 3.33 12.37
C LEU A 136 -5.83 2.75 10.97
N ARG A 137 -6.90 2.29 10.33
CA ARG A 137 -6.85 1.77 8.94
C ARG A 137 -6.31 2.82 7.97
N LYS A 138 -6.78 4.06 8.09
CA LYS A 138 -6.31 5.19 7.28
C LYS A 138 -4.82 5.45 7.48
N ARG A 139 -4.33 5.42 8.74
CA ARG A 139 -2.91 5.58 9.05
C ARG A 139 -2.06 4.45 8.46
N LEU A 140 -2.49 3.20 8.62
CA LEU A 140 -1.81 2.03 8.05
C LEU A 140 -1.76 2.07 6.52
N ALA A 141 -2.81 2.55 5.86
CA ALA A 141 -2.81 2.75 4.41
C ALA A 141 -1.80 3.82 3.96
N ALA A 142 -1.65 4.91 4.72
CA ALA A 142 -0.64 5.94 4.44
C ALA A 142 0.79 5.43 4.66
N VAL A 143 1.02 4.66 5.73
CA VAL A 143 2.30 3.98 5.93
C VAL A 143 2.60 3.02 4.78
N CYS A 144 1.62 2.19 4.39
CA CYS A 144 1.75 1.27 3.27
C CYS A 144 2.11 1.99 1.96
N LEU A 145 1.45 3.13 1.67
CA LEU A 145 1.77 3.97 0.52
C LEU A 145 3.24 4.44 0.55
N PHE A 146 3.70 4.96 1.68
CA PHE A 146 5.10 5.38 1.84
C PHE A 146 6.09 4.23 1.63
N LEU A 147 5.80 3.05 2.19
CA LEU A 147 6.64 1.86 2.02
C LEU A 147 6.69 1.42 0.55
N VAL A 148 5.56 1.41 -0.15
CA VAL A 148 5.50 1.07 -1.59
C VAL A 148 6.32 2.03 -2.42
N LEU A 149 6.19 3.34 -2.21
CA LEU A 149 7.00 4.34 -2.91
C LEU A 149 8.50 4.14 -2.64
N THR A 150 8.86 3.84 -1.39
CA THR A 150 10.25 3.52 -1.01
C THR A 150 10.76 2.29 -1.76
N ILE A 151 9.97 1.22 -1.84
CA ILE A 151 10.31 0.00 -2.59
C ILE A 151 10.54 0.31 -4.07
N VAL A 152 9.70 1.16 -4.68
CA VAL A 152 9.85 1.57 -6.08
C VAL A 152 11.14 2.36 -6.28
N LEU A 153 11.43 3.36 -5.44
CA LEU A 153 12.65 4.15 -5.50
C LEU A 153 13.90 3.25 -5.40
N LEU A 154 13.94 2.36 -4.40
CA LEU A 154 15.03 1.38 -4.28
C LEU A 154 15.16 0.49 -5.53
N GLY A 155 14.05 0.19 -6.21
CA GLY A 155 14.05 -0.54 -7.48
C GLY A 155 14.69 0.23 -8.62
N ILE A 156 14.34 1.51 -8.74
CA ILE A 156 14.93 2.40 -9.74
C ILE A 156 16.44 2.52 -9.50
N ARG A 157 16.89 2.62 -8.25
CA ARG A 157 18.32 2.67 -7.88
C ARG A 157 19.13 1.47 -8.38
N LEU A 158 18.51 0.29 -8.48
CA LEU A 158 19.17 -0.93 -8.97
C LEU A 158 19.41 -0.90 -10.49
N VAL A 159 18.62 -0.11 -11.23
CA VAL A 159 18.74 0.02 -12.68
C VAL A 159 19.53 1.28 -13.06
N VAL A 160 19.22 2.39 -12.40
CA VAL A 160 19.85 3.69 -12.58
C VAL A 160 20.49 4.08 -11.24
N PRO A 161 21.79 3.84 -11.04
CA PRO A 161 22.44 4.18 -9.79
C PRO A 161 22.45 5.70 -9.60
N TYR A 162 22.02 6.15 -8.42
CA TYR A 162 22.03 7.56 -8.03
C TYR A 162 22.55 7.74 -6.60
N SER A 163 22.94 8.97 -6.26
CA SER A 163 23.57 9.28 -4.97
C SER A 163 22.65 8.98 -3.76
N ALA A 164 23.24 8.84 -2.57
CA ALA A 164 22.45 8.71 -1.34
C ALA A 164 21.60 9.97 -1.05
N ALA A 165 22.11 11.16 -1.39
CA ALA A 165 21.40 12.41 -1.25
C ALA A 165 20.14 12.47 -2.13
N THR A 166 20.23 12.00 -3.38
CA THR A 166 19.07 11.90 -4.28
C THR A 166 18.02 10.92 -3.73
N LEU A 167 18.45 9.78 -3.18
CA LEU A 167 17.53 8.86 -2.51
C LEU A 167 16.80 9.55 -1.35
N LEU A 168 17.55 10.20 -0.46
CA LEU A 168 17.01 10.87 0.71
C LEU A 168 15.99 11.95 0.32
N LEU A 169 16.29 12.76 -0.70
CA LEU A 169 15.37 13.76 -1.23
C LEU A 169 14.04 13.12 -1.66
N PHE A 170 14.09 12.06 -2.47
CA PHE A 170 12.87 11.38 -2.93
C PHE A 170 12.12 10.68 -1.80
N LEU A 171 12.81 10.17 -0.77
CA LEU A 171 12.16 9.62 0.42
C LEU A 171 11.43 10.71 1.21
N ILE A 172 12.02 11.89 1.36
CA ILE A 172 11.36 13.04 2.00
C ILE A 172 10.11 13.43 1.19
N LEU A 173 10.22 13.54 -0.13
CA LEU A 173 9.08 13.85 -1.00
C LEU A 173 7.98 12.79 -0.92
N ALA A 174 8.34 11.50 -0.91
CA ALA A 174 7.39 10.40 -0.75
C ALA A 174 6.69 10.44 0.63
N ALA A 175 7.42 10.76 1.69
CA ALA A 175 6.87 10.92 3.03
C ALA A 175 5.89 12.11 3.11
N LEU A 176 6.28 13.26 2.54
CA LEU A 176 5.42 14.45 2.44
C LEU A 176 4.15 14.16 1.63
N PHE A 177 4.29 13.45 0.51
CA PHE A 177 3.16 13.03 -0.32
C PHE A 177 2.19 12.11 0.45
N ALA A 178 2.71 11.05 1.08
CA ALA A 178 1.88 10.13 1.87
C ALA A 178 1.22 10.83 3.07
N TRP A 179 1.93 11.75 3.72
CA TRP A 179 1.40 12.56 4.81
C TRP A 179 0.30 13.53 4.35
N ARG A 180 0.48 14.19 3.20
CA ARG A 180 -0.55 15.05 2.61
C ARG A 180 -1.80 14.25 2.24
N ALA A 181 -1.64 13.12 1.55
CA ALA A 181 -2.74 12.21 1.21
C ALA A 181 -3.49 11.68 2.45
N PHE A 182 -2.79 11.54 3.58
CA PHE A 182 -3.41 11.20 4.85
C PHE A 182 -4.20 12.37 5.48
N ARG A 183 -3.66 13.60 5.44
CA ARG A 183 -4.23 14.76 6.14
C ARG A 183 -5.35 15.45 5.38
N VAL A 184 -5.22 15.61 4.07
CA VAL A 184 -6.09 16.46 3.25
C VAL A 184 -6.81 15.58 2.22
N PRO A 185 -8.14 15.64 2.11
CA PRO A 185 -8.87 15.03 0.99
C PRO A 185 -8.30 15.56 -0.32
N VAL A 186 -8.11 14.68 -1.31
CA VAL A 186 -7.51 15.06 -2.59
C VAL A 186 -8.59 14.95 -3.68
N PRO A 187 -9.48 15.96 -3.82
CA PRO A 187 -10.66 15.85 -4.68
C PRO A 187 -10.30 15.62 -6.17
N TRP A 188 -9.12 16.06 -6.61
CA TRP A 188 -8.67 15.97 -8.01
C TRP A 188 -7.50 15.01 -8.25
N GLY A 189 -7.09 14.22 -7.25
CA GLY A 189 -5.93 13.32 -7.35
C GLY A 189 -4.56 14.02 -7.38
N PHE A 190 -4.48 15.27 -7.84
CA PHE A 190 -3.38 16.23 -7.66
C PHE A 190 -3.94 17.66 -7.64
N GLY A 191 -3.72 18.40 -6.55
CA GLY A 191 -4.24 19.76 -6.31
C GLY A 191 -4.98 19.85 -4.99
#